data_AF-A0A9E0VUZ8-F1
#
_entry.id   AF-A0A9E0VUZ8-F1
#
_cell.length_a   1.000
_cell.length_b   1.000
_cell.length_c   1.000
_cell.angle_alpha   90.00
_cell.angle_beta   90.00
_cell.angle_gamma   90.00
#
_symmetry.space_group_name_H-M   'P 1'
#
loop_
_entity.id
_entity.type
_entity.pdbx_description
1 polymer ?
#
loop_
_entity_poly.entity_id
_entity_poly.type
_entity_poly.pdbx_seq_one_letter_code
_entity_poly.pdbx_strand_id
1 'polypeptide(L)' 'MDMQDFGLLAMLAFWGSAIGGIYLAVIWARKKSKKSPVSREIIIQSLKQRLAEGEISDDEYQRRLKDL' A
#
# COMPACT_ATOMS: atom_id res chain seq x y z
N MET A 1 -29.82 -18.72 28.78
CA MET A 1 -28.82 -17.63 28.75
C MET A 1 -29.49 -16.43 29.38
N ASP A 2 -28.96 -15.99 30.50
CA ASP A 2 -29.51 -14.83 31.19
C ASP A 2 -29.10 -13.55 30.43
N MET A 3 -29.85 -12.46 30.61
CA MET A 3 -29.58 -11.19 29.91
C MET A 3 -28.14 -10.68 30.15
N GLN A 4 -27.55 -11.05 31.28
CA GLN A 4 -26.18 -10.70 31.67
C GLN A 4 -25.13 -11.44 30.81
N ASP A 5 -25.34 -12.73 30.52
CA ASP A 5 -24.48 -13.52 29.64
C ASP A 5 -24.53 -13.00 28.21
N PHE A 6 -25.73 -12.64 27.75
CA PHE A 6 -25.92 -12.05 26.42
C PHE A 6 -25.19 -10.70 26.29
N GLY A 7 -25.26 -9.85 27.32
CA GLY A 7 -24.55 -8.57 27.35
C GLY A 7 -23.03 -8.74 27.26
N LEU A 8 -22.45 -9.68 28.02
CA LEU A 8 -21.01 -9.97 27.98
C LEU A 8 -20.58 -10.51 26.61
N LEU A 9 -21.35 -11.44 26.04
CA LEU A 9 -21.06 -12.02 24.73
C LEU A 9 -21.17 -10.98 23.61
N ALA A 10 -22.20 -10.13 23.65
CA ALA A 10 -22.37 -9.05 22.69
C ALA A 10 -21.23 -8.01 22.78
N MET A 11 -20.78 -7.67 23.99
CA MET A 11 -19.65 -6.77 24.21
C MET A 11 -18.36 -7.35 23.62
N LEU A 12 -18.05 -8.62 23.89
CA LEU A 12 -16.87 -9.29 23.35
C LEU A 12 -16.93 -9.42 21.83
N ALA A 13 -18.10 -9.76 21.27
CA ALA A 13 -18.31 -9.83 19.83
C ALA A 13 -18.12 -8.47 19.17
N PHE A 14 -18.65 -7.41 19.77
CA PHE A 14 -18.50 -6.04 19.28
C PHE A 14 -17.02 -5.62 19.26
N TRP A 15 -16.31 -5.75 20.38
CA TRP A 15 -14.90 -5.37 20.46
C TRP A 15 -13.99 -6.24 19.58
N GLY A 16 -14.26 -7.54 19.51
CA GLY A 16 -13.56 -8.46 18.59
C GLY A 16 -13.77 -8.07 17.13
N SER A 17 -15.01 -7.73 16.75
CA SER A 17 -15.34 -7.26 15.41
C SER A 17 -14.70 -5.91 15.10
N ALA A 18 -14.72 -4.96 16.04
CA ALA A 18 -14.10 -3.65 15.86
C ALA A 18 -12.59 -3.75 15.60
N ILE A 19 -11.87 -4.52 16.42
CA ILE A 19 -10.43 -4.73 16.25
C ILE A 19 -10.14 -5.47 14.93
N GLY A 20 -10.90 -6.54 14.64
CA GLY A 20 -10.76 -7.30 13.39
C GLY A 20 -11.03 -6.44 12.15
N GLY A 21 -12.05 -5.59 12.20
CA GLY A 21 -12.42 -4.66 11.13
C GLY A 21 -11.32 -3.64 10.86
N ILE A 22 -10.75 -3.03 11.91
CA ILE A 22 -9.63 -2.10 11.79
C ILE A 22 -8.42 -2.81 11.17
N TYR A 23 -8.08 -4.02 11.65
CA TYR A 23 -6.96 -4.79 11.13
C TYR A 23 -7.12 -5.11 9.63
N LEU A 24 -8.30 -5.57 9.21
CA LEU A 24 -8.63 -5.82 7.81
C LEU A 24 -8.57 -4.55 6.95
N ALA A 25 -9.10 -3.44 7.45
CA ALA A 25 -9.06 -2.15 6.77
C ALA A 25 -7.61 -1.68 6.53
N VAL A 26 -6.74 -1.82 7.54
CA VAL A 26 -5.31 -1.48 7.43
C VAL A 26 -4.61 -2.37 6.41
N ILE A 27 -4.84 -3.69 6.44
CA ILE A 27 -4.26 -4.61 5.44
C ILE A 27 -4.70 -4.22 4.03
N TRP A 28 -5.99 -3.94 3.84
CA TRP A 28 -6.54 -3.57 2.54
C TRP A 28 -5.94 -2.25 2.03
N ALA A 29 -5.84 -1.24 2.89
CA ALA A 29 -5.20 0.03 2.56
C ALA A 29 -3.72 -0.14 2.18
N ARG A 30 -2.95 -0.96 2.93
CA ARG A 30 -1.55 -1.25 2.61
C ARG A 30 -1.39 -2.02 1.30
N LYS A 31 -2.30 -2.93 0.98
CA LYS A 31 -2.30 -3.65 -0.31
C LYS A 31 -2.56 -2.70 -1.48
N LYS A 32 -3.44 -1.70 -1.31
CA LYS A 32 -3.70 -0.67 -2.32
C LYS A 32 -2.49 0.26 -2.51
N SER A 33 -1.75 0.56 -1.45
CA SER A 33 -0.56 1.43 -1.48
C SER A 33 0.67 0.84 -2.18
N LYS A 34 0.72 -0.48 -2.45
CA LYS A 34 1.84 -1.10 -3.20
C LYS A 34 1.77 -0.87 -4.71
N LYS A 35 0.66 -0.36 -5.24
CA LYS A 35 0.65 0.25 -6.58
C LYS A 35 1.17 1.68 -6.40
N SER A 36 2.40 1.93 -6.82
CA SER A 36 2.88 3.29 -7.07
C SER A 36 1.78 4.04 -7.83
N PRO A 37 1.35 5.24 -7.38
CA PRO A 37 0.33 6.02 -8.08
C PRO A 37 0.76 6.40 -9.50
N VAL A 38 2.07 6.32 -9.77
CA VAL A 38 2.67 6.56 -11.08
C VAL A 38 2.98 5.22 -11.74
N SER A 39 2.48 5.01 -12.95
CA SER A 39 2.78 3.80 -13.72
C SER A 39 4.28 3.72 -13.99
N ARG A 40 4.83 2.50 -14.00
CA ARG A 40 6.24 2.26 -14.33
C ARG A 40 6.62 2.90 -15.67
N GLU A 41 5.70 2.92 -16.62
CA GLU A 41 5.84 3.56 -17.94
C GLU A 41 6.14 5.05 -17.86
N ILE A 42 5.41 5.80 -17.01
CA ILE A 42 5.64 7.24 -16.80
C ILE A 42 7.03 7.47 -16.18
N ILE A 43 7.44 6.61 -15.24
CA ILE A 43 8.76 6.73 -14.61
C ILE A 43 9.86 6.48 -15.65
N ILE A 44 9.74 5.42 -16.46
CA ILE A 44 10.69 5.11 -17.54
C ILE A 44 10.75 6.26 -18.56
N GLN A 45 9.61 6.84 -18.93
CA GLN A 45 9.56 7.99 -19.85
C GLN A 45 10.30 9.20 -19.28
N SER A 46 10.09 9.52 -17.99
CA SER A 46 10.82 10.61 -17.33
C SER A 46 12.33 10.36 -17.28
N LEU A 47 12.76 9.12 -17.03
CA LEU A 47 14.17 8.76 -17.01
C LEU A 47 14.81 8.86 -18.40
N LYS A 48 14.11 8.43 -19.45
CA LYS A 48 14.59 8.58 -20.84
C LYS A 48 14.74 10.03 -21.25
N GLN A 49 13.79 10.88 -20.86
CA GLN A 49 13.87 12.31 -21.15
C GLN A 49 15.09 12.95 -20.48
N ARG A 50 15.33 12.65 -19.21
CA ARG A 50 16.49 13.15 -18.46
C ARG A 50 17.82 12.64 -19.01
N LEU A 51 17.85 11.42 -19.53
CA LEU A 51 19.02 10.87 -20.24
C LEU A 51 19.27 11.63 -21.56
N ALA A 52 18.21 11.92 -22.33
CA ALA A 52 18.30 12.67 -23.59
C ALA A 52 18.72 14.14 -23.36
N GLU A 53 18.32 14.73 -22.25
CA GLU A 53 18.73 16.06 -21.81
C GLU A 53 20.15 16.07 -21.19
N GLY A 54 20.75 14.89 -20.98
CA GLY A 54 22.08 14.76 -20.38
C GLY A 54 22.12 15.06 -18.87
N GLU A 55 20.97 15.16 -18.21
CA GLU A 55 20.89 15.37 -16.75
C GLU A 55 21.38 14.16 -15.95
N ILE A 56 21.25 12.96 -16.53
CA ILE A 56 21.70 11.70 -15.94
C ILE A 56 22.55 10.95 -16.96
N SER A 57 23.49 10.17 -16.46
CA SER A 57 24.33 9.29 -17.28
C SER A 57 23.64 7.96 -17.58
N ASP A 58 24.15 7.23 -18.57
CA ASP A 58 23.58 5.94 -18.98
C ASP A 58 23.66 4.89 -17.86
N ASP A 59 24.74 4.88 -17.07
CA ASP A 59 24.89 4.00 -15.91
C ASP A 59 23.88 4.30 -14.80
N GLU A 60 23.60 5.59 -14.54
CA GLU A 60 22.57 6.00 -13.58
C GLU A 60 21.18 5.61 -14.07
N TYR A 61 20.89 5.80 -15.37
CA TYR A 61 19.66 5.38 -16.00
C TYR A 61 19.43 3.86 -15.83
N GLN A 62 20.43 3.04 -16.16
CA GLN A 62 20.35 1.57 -16.04
C GLN A 62 20.17 1.12 -14.59
N ARG A 63 20.82 1.79 -13.63
CA ARG A 63 20.68 1.49 -12.21
C ARG A 63 19.25 1.75 -11.72
N ARG A 64 18.68 2.91 -12.06
CA ARG A 64 17.29 3.25 -11.71
C ARG A 64 16.26 2.36 -12.41
N LEU A 65 16.58 1.85 -13.61
CA LEU A 65 15.73 0.89 -14.31
C LEU A 65 15.66 -0.47 -13.61
N LYS A 66 16.75 -0.91 -12.98
CA LYS A 66 16.83 -2.17 -12.21
C LYS A 66 16.13 -2.08 -10.86
N ASP A 67 16.12 -0.89 -10.26
CA ASP A 67 15.48 -0.63 -8.96
C ASP A 67 13.97 -0.37 -9.06
N LEU A 68 13.46 -0.16 -10.28
CA LEU A 68 12.03 -0.03 -10.59
C LEU A 68 11.32 -1.38 -10.54
#